data_AF-A7YXJ0-F1
#
_entry.id   AF-A7YXJ0-F1
#
_cell.length_a   1.000
_cell.length_b   1.000
_cell.length_c   1.000
_cell.angle_alpha   90.00
_cell.angle_beta   90.00
_cell.angle_gamma   90.00
#
_symmetry.space_group_name_H-M   'P 1'
#
loop_
_entity.id
_entity.type
_entity.pdbx_description
1 polymer ?
#
loop_
_entity_poly.entity_id
_entity_poly.type
_entity_poly.pdbx_seq_one_letter_code
_entity_poly.pdbx_strand_id
1 'polypeptide(L)'
;MAAPRSMILTGAVALAGLTLLSMGGAFVPGVHKLPTAGMETSTARLPAAALSAVAAVAPTAAHADEGSVWIPALSAVGAGFAIGLAAIGSGVGQGIASGRCIDGISRQPEVADDLRGVLLLSLAFMESLTIYGLVIALVLLFANPLIK
;
A
#
# COMPACT_ATOMS: atom_id res chain seq x y z
N MET A 1 32.69 16.75 2.68
CA MET A 1 32.67 15.97 1.42
C MET A 1 32.32 14.51 1.74
N ALA A 2 31.03 14.12 1.67
CA ALA A 2 30.57 12.75 1.95
C ALA A 2 29.36 12.32 1.07
N ALA A 3 29.14 12.99 -0.06
CA ALA A 3 28.00 12.79 -0.95
C ALA A 3 28.02 11.55 -1.91
N PRO A 4 29.15 10.91 -2.27
CA PRO A 4 29.14 9.98 -3.41
C PRO A 4 28.51 8.62 -3.12
N ARG A 5 28.41 8.19 -1.85
CA ARG A 5 27.84 6.88 -1.48
C ARG A 5 26.31 6.87 -1.50
N SER A 6 25.66 8.01 -1.24
CA SER A 6 24.20 8.11 -1.21
C SER A 6 23.59 8.01 -2.60
N MET A 7 24.22 8.62 -3.60
CA MET A 7 23.69 8.65 -4.98
C MET A 7 23.69 7.27 -5.64
N ILE A 8 24.68 6.44 -5.31
CA ILE A 8 24.79 5.07 -5.85
C ILE A 8 23.70 4.17 -5.25
N LEU A 9 23.40 4.34 -3.95
CA LEU A 9 22.36 3.55 -3.28
C LEU A 9 20.95 3.93 -3.75
N THR A 10 20.69 5.23 -3.96
CA THR A 10 19.42 5.72 -4.50
C THR A 10 19.19 5.25 -5.94
N GLY A 11 20.24 5.23 -6.78
CA GLY A 11 20.15 4.72 -8.15
C GLY A 11 19.84 3.22 -8.21
N ALA A 12 20.40 2.43 -7.29
CA ALA A 12 20.16 0.98 -7.23
C ALA A 12 18.71 0.65 -6.81
N VAL A 13 18.15 1.39 -5.85
CA VAL A 13 16.76 1.21 -5.40
C VAL A 13 15.76 1.63 -6.49
N ALA A 14 16.07 2.68 -7.25
CA ALA A 14 15.22 3.12 -8.37
C ALA A 14 15.15 2.08 -9.51
N LEU A 15 16.26 1.42 -9.84
CA LEU A 15 16.25 0.35 -10.85
C LEU A 15 15.47 -0.89 -10.39
N ALA A 16 15.57 -1.25 -9.11
CA ALA A 16 14.85 -2.39 -8.55
C ALA A 16 13.33 -2.15 -8.48
N GLY A 17 12.89 -0.92 -8.22
CA GLY A 17 11.46 -0.57 -8.23
C GLY A 17 10.82 -0.61 -9.62
N LEU A 18 11.59 -0.33 -10.67
CA LEU A 18 11.09 -0.27 -12.05
C LEU A 18 10.77 -1.66 -12.62
N THR A 19 11.46 -2.71 -12.17
CA THR A 19 11.24 -4.09 -12.63
C THR A 19 9.99 -4.73 -12.01
N LEU A 20 9.61 -4.34 -10.79
CA LEU A 20 8.42 -4.84 -10.09
C LEU A 20 7.11 -4.27 -10.64
N LEU A 21 7.13 -3.10 -11.27
CA LEU A 21 5.94 -2.41 -11.79
C LEU A 21 5.45 -2.94 -13.16
N SER A 22 6.23 -3.82 -13.80
CA SER A 22 5.94 -4.35 -15.14
C SER A 22 4.84 -5.44 -15.19
N MET A 23 4.25 -5.85 -14.05
CA MET A 23 3.30 -6.98 -14.00
C MET A 23 1.81 -6.61 -13.84
N GLY A 24 1.42 -5.33 -13.86
CA GLY A 24 0.07 -4.87 -13.48
C GLY A 24 -0.98 -4.64 -14.59
N GLY A 25 -0.87 -5.27 -15.76
CA GLY A 25 -1.62 -4.90 -16.97
C GLY A 25 -3.05 -5.41 -17.15
N ALA A 26 -3.86 -5.63 -16.10
CA ALA A 26 -5.19 -6.24 -16.27
C ALA A 26 -6.30 -5.62 -15.41
N PHE A 27 -6.65 -4.35 -15.63
CA PHE A 27 -7.95 -3.85 -15.19
C PHE A 27 -8.48 -2.74 -16.10
N VAL A 28 -9.63 -3.01 -16.74
CA VAL A 28 -10.44 -2.06 -17.53
C VAL A 28 -11.86 -2.08 -16.96
N PRO A 29 -12.39 -0.97 -16.43
CA PRO A 29 -13.83 -0.82 -16.24
C PRO A 29 -14.43 0.29 -17.15
N GLY A 30 -15.64 0.03 -17.62
CA GLY A 30 -16.31 0.67 -18.76
C GLY A 30 -16.93 2.07 -18.54
N VAL A 31 -17.15 2.73 -19.67
CA VAL A 31 -17.61 4.13 -19.84
C VAL A 31 -19.11 4.29 -19.55
N HIS A 32 -19.47 5.23 -18.66
CA HIS A 32 -20.82 5.80 -18.56
C HIS A 32 -20.81 7.21 -19.19
N LYS A 33 -21.69 7.45 -20.18
CA LYS A 33 -21.75 8.70 -20.97
C LYS A 33 -22.62 9.75 -20.27
N LEU A 34 -22.13 11.00 -20.17
CA LEU A 34 -22.95 12.20 -19.94
C LEU A 34 -22.74 13.22 -21.08
N PRO A 35 -23.74 14.06 -21.46
CA PRO A 35 -23.74 14.83 -22.71
C PRO A 35 -22.92 16.12 -22.70
N THR A 36 -21.99 16.18 -23.66
CA THR A 36 -21.49 17.31 -24.50
C THR A 36 -21.59 18.77 -24.01
N ALA A 37 -20.42 19.36 -23.73
CA ALA A 37 -20.04 20.68 -24.23
C ALA A 37 -18.58 20.61 -24.69
N GLY A 38 -18.32 21.11 -25.91
CA GLY A 38 -17.13 20.79 -26.69
C GLY A 38 -15.80 21.29 -26.10
N MET A 39 -14.87 20.36 -25.94
CA MET A 39 -13.44 20.58 -26.13
C MET A 39 -12.83 19.21 -26.42
N GLU A 40 -12.34 18.98 -27.64
CA GLU A 40 -11.62 17.77 -28.00
C GLU A 40 -10.31 17.68 -27.19
N THR A 41 -10.34 17.10 -26.00
CA THR A 41 -9.14 16.55 -25.37
C THR A 41 -8.97 15.14 -25.88
N SER A 42 -8.16 15.01 -26.94
CA SER A 42 -7.60 13.75 -27.42
C SER A 42 -7.11 12.93 -26.24
N THR A 43 -7.88 11.90 -25.87
CA THR A 43 -7.48 10.87 -24.90
C THR A 43 -6.42 10.01 -25.56
N ALA A 44 -5.23 10.57 -25.75
CA ALA A 44 -4.05 9.80 -26.09
C ALA A 44 -3.77 8.88 -24.90
N ARG A 45 -3.92 7.57 -25.11
CA ARG A 45 -3.41 6.54 -24.19
C ARG A 45 -1.93 6.80 -23.97
N LEU A 46 -1.58 7.50 -22.89
CA LEU A 46 -0.19 7.65 -22.51
C LEU A 46 0.34 6.27 -22.11
N PRO A 47 1.46 5.81 -22.68
CA PRO A 47 1.99 4.48 -22.41
C PRO A 47 2.34 4.34 -20.92
N ALA A 48 2.24 3.13 -20.37
CA ALA A 48 2.55 2.86 -18.96
C ALA A 48 3.95 3.35 -18.53
N ALA A 49 4.90 3.41 -19.48
CA ALA A 49 6.22 4.00 -19.30
C ALA A 49 6.20 5.52 -19.07
N ALA A 50 5.24 6.25 -19.65
CA ALA A 50 5.04 7.66 -19.38
C ALA A 50 4.41 7.87 -18.01
N LEU A 51 3.54 6.96 -17.57
CA LEU A 51 2.99 6.99 -16.20
C LEU A 51 4.06 6.72 -15.14
N SER A 52 5.00 5.80 -15.40
CA SER A 52 6.12 5.52 -14.50
C SER A 52 7.22 6.60 -14.56
N ALA A 53 7.44 7.24 -15.71
CA ALA A 53 8.31 8.42 -15.81
C ALA A 53 7.73 9.61 -15.05
N VAL A 54 6.41 9.83 -15.10
CA VAL A 54 5.72 10.84 -14.26
C VAL A 54 5.83 10.46 -12.78
N ALA A 55 5.68 9.19 -12.40
CA ALA A 55 5.86 8.76 -11.02
C ALA A 55 7.31 8.96 -10.51
N ALA A 56 8.31 8.83 -11.39
CA ALA A 56 9.73 9.03 -11.05
C ALA A 56 10.15 10.51 -10.99
N VAL A 57 9.49 11.39 -11.75
CA VAL A 57 9.80 12.84 -11.82
C VAL A 57 8.89 13.69 -10.92
N ALA A 58 7.69 13.20 -10.58
CA ALA A 58 6.76 13.85 -9.66
C ALA A 58 7.37 14.27 -8.30
N PRO A 59 8.28 13.51 -7.64
CA PRO A 59 8.83 13.96 -6.36
C PRO A 59 9.72 15.21 -6.51
N THR A 60 10.20 15.55 -7.71
CA THR A 60 11.01 16.76 -7.96
C THR A 60 10.19 18.00 -8.30
N ALA A 61 8.90 17.84 -8.60
CA ALA A 61 7.95 18.96 -8.76
C ALA A 61 7.29 19.36 -7.42
N ALA A 62 7.65 18.67 -6.34
CA ALA A 62 7.18 18.89 -4.98
C ALA A 62 7.79 20.14 -4.34
N HIS A 63 7.78 21.26 -5.05
CA HIS A 63 7.91 22.56 -4.40
C HIS A 63 6.55 22.87 -3.78
N ALA A 64 6.57 23.10 -2.46
CA ALA A 64 5.44 23.49 -1.65
C ALA A 64 4.83 24.78 -2.22
N ASP A 65 3.77 24.63 -3.01
CA ASP A 65 2.83 25.70 -3.28
C ASP A 65 1.58 25.40 -2.45
N GLU A 66 1.13 26.36 -1.65
CA GLU A 66 0.14 26.24 -0.58
C GLU A 66 -1.23 25.67 -1.02
N GLY A 67 -1.42 25.37 -2.32
CA GLY A 67 -2.63 24.77 -2.92
C GLY A 67 -2.44 23.40 -3.57
N SER A 68 -1.34 22.69 -3.29
CA SER A 68 -1.02 21.46 -4.03
C SER A 68 -1.91 20.25 -3.63
N VAL A 69 -2.99 20.01 -4.40
CA VAL A 69 -3.97 18.93 -4.19
C VAL A 69 -3.35 17.53 -4.25
N TRP A 70 -2.22 17.39 -4.96
CA TRP A 70 -1.61 16.09 -5.22
C TRP A 70 -0.98 15.45 -3.98
N ILE A 71 -0.48 16.22 -3.01
CA ILE A 71 0.09 15.69 -1.74
C ILE A 71 -0.98 14.99 -0.90
N PRO A 72 -2.12 15.63 -0.54
CA PRO A 72 -3.18 14.94 0.19
C PRO A 72 -3.81 13.80 -0.61
N ALA A 73 -3.94 13.92 -1.93
CA ALA A 73 -4.46 12.83 -2.77
C ALA A 73 -3.57 11.57 -2.71
N LEU A 74 -2.25 11.74 -2.88
CA LEU A 74 -1.28 10.63 -2.77
C LEU A 74 -1.18 10.09 -1.34
N SER A 75 -1.33 10.95 -0.33
CA SER A 75 -1.33 10.53 1.08
C SER A 75 -2.56 9.67 1.41
N ALA A 76 -3.74 9.99 0.87
CA ALA A 76 -4.94 9.17 1.04
C ALA A 76 -4.80 7.80 0.35
N VAL A 77 -4.22 7.76 -0.84
CA VAL A 77 -3.92 6.50 -1.54
C VAL A 77 -2.90 5.68 -0.75
N GLY A 78 -1.81 6.32 -0.29
CA GLY A 78 -0.79 5.68 0.54
C GLY A 78 -1.35 5.11 1.85
N ALA A 79 -2.25 5.84 2.51
CA ALA A 79 -2.96 5.39 3.70
C ALA A 79 -3.78 4.12 3.44
N GLY A 80 -4.54 4.09 2.33
CA GLY A 80 -5.32 2.91 1.93
C GLY A 80 -4.45 1.67 1.66
N PHE A 81 -3.31 1.84 0.96
CA PHE A 81 -2.39 0.74 0.72
C PHE A 81 -1.69 0.25 2.00
N ALA A 82 -1.29 1.16 2.90
CA ALA A 82 -0.63 0.79 4.14
C ALA A 82 -1.48 -0.15 5.00
N ILE A 83 -2.74 0.21 5.26
CA ILE A 83 -3.65 -0.65 6.03
C ILE A 83 -4.16 -1.84 5.21
N GLY A 84 -4.45 -1.66 3.92
CA GLY A 84 -4.99 -2.72 3.06
C GLY A 84 -4.04 -3.89 2.93
N LEU A 85 -2.75 -3.65 2.66
CA LEU A 85 -1.76 -4.70 2.54
C LEU A 85 -1.47 -5.37 3.90
N ALA A 86 -1.43 -4.59 4.98
CA ALA A 86 -1.22 -5.13 6.32
C ALA A 86 -2.39 -6.06 6.73
N ALA A 87 -3.62 -5.64 6.51
CA ALA A 87 -4.82 -6.41 6.83
C ALA A 87 -4.97 -7.69 6.00
N ILE A 88 -4.55 -7.69 4.73
CA ILE A 88 -4.51 -8.91 3.91
C ILE A 88 -3.53 -9.93 4.52
N GLY A 89 -2.34 -9.47 4.93
CA GLY A 89 -1.33 -10.32 5.55
C GLY A 89 -1.82 -10.96 6.86
N SER A 90 -2.39 -10.16 7.77
CA SER A 90 -2.91 -10.70 9.02
C SER A 90 -4.14 -11.57 8.79
N GLY A 91 -5.12 -11.14 7.99
CA GLY A 91 -6.36 -11.87 7.78
C GLY A 91 -6.14 -13.29 7.24
N VAL A 92 -5.23 -13.44 6.27
CA VAL A 92 -4.87 -14.76 5.73
C VAL A 92 -4.14 -15.60 6.78
N GLY A 93 -3.15 -15.02 7.48
CA GLY A 93 -2.39 -15.72 8.52
C GLY A 93 -3.27 -16.20 9.68
N GLN A 94 -4.19 -15.35 10.15
CA GLN A 94 -5.13 -15.63 11.24
C GLN A 94 -6.11 -16.74 10.84
N GLY A 95 -6.62 -16.71 9.61
CA GLY A 95 -7.51 -17.77 9.09
C GLY A 95 -6.84 -19.14 9.07
N ILE A 96 -5.59 -19.22 8.58
CA ILE A 96 -4.82 -20.47 8.54
C ILE A 96 -4.50 -20.96 9.96
N ALA A 97 -4.02 -20.08 10.83
CA ALA A 97 -3.66 -20.42 12.21
C ALA A 97 -4.89 -20.91 13.00
N SER A 98 -6.03 -20.23 12.86
CA SER A 98 -7.29 -20.61 13.51
C SER A 98 -7.79 -21.96 13.01
N GLY A 99 -7.77 -22.21 11.69
CA GLY A 99 -8.15 -23.51 11.12
C GLY A 99 -7.30 -24.66 11.66
N ARG A 100 -5.97 -24.49 11.71
CA ARG A 100 -5.04 -25.47 12.28
C ARG A 100 -5.28 -25.72 13.78
N CYS A 101 -5.61 -24.67 14.52
CA CYS A 101 -5.94 -24.78 15.95
C CYS A 101 -7.23 -25.60 16.15
N ILE A 102 -8.28 -25.31 15.38
CA ILE A 102 -9.55 -26.04 15.46
C ILE A 102 -9.36 -27.53 15.11
N ASP A 103 -8.58 -27.84 14.06
CA ASP A 103 -8.24 -29.22 13.71
C ASP A 103 -7.48 -29.93 14.85
N GLY A 104 -6.56 -29.23 15.51
CA GLY A 104 -5.84 -29.74 16.69
C GLY A 104 -6.77 -30.04 17.85
N ILE A 105 -7.66 -29.10 18.19
CA ILE A 105 -8.66 -29.24 19.26
C ILE A 105 -9.63 -30.39 18.97
N SER A 106 -10.05 -30.54 17.71
CA SER A 106 -10.96 -31.62 17.29
C SER A 106 -10.33 -33.00 17.48
N ARG A 107 -9.02 -33.14 17.26
CA ARG A 107 -8.29 -34.40 17.44
C ARG A 107 -7.95 -34.68 18.91
N GLN A 108 -7.66 -33.65 19.69
CA GLN A 108 -7.23 -33.75 21.08
C GLN A 108 -7.92 -32.65 21.91
N PRO A 109 -9.16 -32.90 22.39
CA PRO A 109 -9.92 -31.90 23.14
C PRO A 109 -9.32 -31.59 24.51
N GLU A 110 -8.52 -32.49 25.05
CA GLU A 110 -7.83 -32.37 26.35
C GLU A 110 -6.76 -31.25 26.38
N VAL A 111 -6.17 -30.89 25.24
CA VAL A 111 -5.17 -29.81 25.12
C VAL A 111 -5.76 -28.50 24.58
N ALA A 112 -7.10 -28.38 24.57
CA ALA A 112 -7.76 -27.27 23.91
C ALA A 112 -7.43 -25.90 24.51
N ASP A 113 -7.24 -25.83 25.82
CA ASP A 113 -6.95 -24.58 26.52
C ASP A 113 -5.54 -24.06 26.19
N ASP A 114 -4.56 -24.95 26.18
CA ASP A 114 -3.18 -24.64 25.78
C ASP A 114 -3.10 -24.17 24.32
N LEU A 115 -3.81 -24.86 23.41
CA LEU A 115 -3.87 -24.50 21.99
C LEU A 115 -4.52 -23.13 21.78
N ARG A 116 -5.60 -22.82 22.52
CA ARG A 116 -6.24 -21.49 22.48
C ARG A 116 -5.30 -20.41 23.00
N GLY A 117 -4.54 -20.67 24.06
CA GLY A 117 -3.54 -19.75 24.58
C GLY A 117 -2.47 -19.39 23.55
N VAL A 118 -1.86 -20.40 22.92
CA VAL A 118 -0.86 -20.19 21.85
C VAL A 118 -1.47 -19.51 20.62
N LEU A 119 -2.70 -19.87 20.24
CA LEU A 119 -3.43 -19.20 19.15
C LEU A 119 -3.61 -17.72 19.45
N LEU A 120 -4.16 -17.35 20.61
CA LEU A 120 -4.43 -15.95 20.95
C LEU A 120 -3.15 -15.11 21.00
N LEU A 121 -2.04 -15.65 21.53
CA LEU A 121 -0.75 -14.98 21.50
C LEU A 121 -0.26 -14.74 20.07
N SER A 122 -0.41 -15.76 19.20
CA SER A 122 -0.02 -15.65 17.79
C SER A 122 -0.89 -14.63 17.03
N LEU A 123 -2.20 -14.64 17.26
CA LEU A 123 -3.13 -13.67 16.67
C LEU A 123 -2.81 -12.25 17.12
N ALA A 124 -2.48 -12.04 18.40
CA ALA A 124 -2.10 -10.72 18.92
C ALA A 124 -0.84 -10.16 18.23
N PHE A 125 0.17 -10.99 17.97
CA PHE A 125 1.35 -10.55 17.23
C PHE A 125 1.04 -10.22 15.77
N MET A 126 0.19 -11.00 15.10
CA MET A 126 -0.25 -10.70 13.73
C MET A 126 -1.01 -9.37 13.68
N GLU A 127 -1.93 -9.14 14.61
CA GLU A 127 -2.69 -7.89 14.71
C GLU A 127 -1.80 -6.69 15.03
N SER A 128 -0.73 -6.86 15.80
CA SER A 128 0.19 -5.75 16.10
C SER A 128 0.81 -5.11 14.85
N LEU A 129 1.09 -5.93 13.82
CA LEU A 129 1.60 -5.45 12.54
C LEU A 129 0.51 -4.74 11.71
N THR A 130 -0.72 -5.24 11.77
CA THR A 130 -1.88 -4.58 11.15
C THR A 130 -2.15 -3.22 11.78
N ILE A 131 -2.01 -3.11 13.10
CA ILE A 131 -2.10 -1.85 13.82
C ILE A 131 -0.98 -0.89 13.41
N TYR A 132 0.24 -1.35 13.12
CA TYR A 132 1.27 -0.47 12.56
C TYR A 132 0.87 0.11 11.19
N GLY A 133 0.27 -0.70 10.32
CA GLY A 133 -0.33 -0.22 9.06
C GLY A 133 -1.43 0.81 9.29
N LEU A 134 -2.30 0.58 10.30
CA LEU A 134 -3.37 1.50 10.69
C LEU A 134 -2.80 2.83 11.21
N VAL A 135 -1.79 2.77 12.07
CA VAL A 135 -1.13 3.96 12.63
C VAL A 135 -0.53 4.81 11.53
N ILE A 136 0.16 4.21 10.56
CA ILE A 136 0.71 4.94 9.41
C ILE A 136 -0.42 5.59 8.59
N ALA A 137 -1.51 4.87 8.34
CA ALA A 137 -2.67 5.41 7.64
C ALA A 137 -3.29 6.62 8.37
N LEU A 138 -3.46 6.52 9.70
CA LEU A 138 -3.97 7.61 10.52
C LEU A 138 -3.02 8.82 10.54
N VAL A 139 -1.71 8.59 10.59
CA VAL A 139 -0.71 9.67 10.50
C VAL A 139 -0.80 10.39 9.16
N LEU A 140 -0.89 9.66 8.05
CA LEU A 140 -0.99 10.26 6.71
C LEU A 140 -2.31 11.04 6.49
N LEU A 141 -3.39 10.65 7.16
CA LEU A 141 -4.70 11.28 7.02
C LEU A 141 -4.90 12.47 7.97
N PHE A 142 -4.45 12.37 9.22
CA PHE A 142 -4.78 13.33 10.28
C PHE A 142 -3.59 14.10 10.85
N ALA A 143 -2.38 13.59 10.67
CA ALA A 143 -1.15 14.20 11.19
C ALA A 143 -0.06 14.25 10.11
N ASN A 144 -0.47 14.56 8.87
CA ASN A 144 0.37 14.42 7.70
C ASN A 144 1.60 15.35 7.79
N PRO A 145 2.83 14.82 7.89
CA PRO A 145 4.01 15.67 8.03
C PRO A 145 4.37 16.43 6.75
N LEU A 146 3.80 16.02 5.59
CA LEU A 146 4.09 16.54 4.26
C LEU A 146 3.24 17.77 3.89
N ILE A 147 2.16 18.02 4.61
CA ILE A 147 1.26 19.15 4.42
C ILE A 147 1.38 20.01 5.68
N LYS A 148 2.29 21.00 5.67
CA LYS A 148 2.41 22.02 6.70
C LYS A 148 2.24 23.39 6.07
#